data_AF-A0A7V5KWD4-F1
#
_entry.id   AF-A0A7V5KWD4-F1
#
_cell.length_a   1.000
_cell.length_b   1.000
_cell.length_c   1.000
_cell.angle_alpha   90.00
_cell.angle_beta   90.00
_cell.angle_gamma   90.00
#
_symmetry.space_group_name_H-M   'P 1'
#
loop_
_entity.id
_entity.type
_entity.pdbx_description
1 polymer ?
#
loop_
_entity_poly.entity_id
_entity_poly.type
_entity_poly.pdbx_seq_one_letter_code
_entity_poly.pdbx_strand_id
1 'polypeptide(L)'
;MLTNTDLLALDGKPGDFTVKVRQRPRYIDADACTACGLCTQYCPKHHLDPYNEGLSLTRPIHIDYAQAVPATYYIDPSSCLYLQHETCQICVPVCQSHAINFEQQPEELELNVGAVILSPGFGKISEETLKKFSYGKHPDIVTSVEFERMTTASGPFLGEVKCFSDGRHPGRIAFIQCVGSRDLGCDNGYCSSVCCMYAIKEAMVAREHDPEVEITIFYMDIRTQGKEFDKARQRAESIGIRFVRAKVGDITPWRNQLQLTYSTFAGTHEFEPFDMVVLSVGLESPRDASGISDITGIELNKYNFAKSDTFNPLTTNREGVVVAGAFQGPKDIPESVTQASAAAGLAAGLLKKQRGQGIVHKDYPQEKSDTDEPRIGVFVCHCGINISSVVDVHKVENSVENMEGVVYHTDSL
;
A
#
# COMPACT_ATOMS: atom_id res chain seq x y z
N MET A 1 -12.97 14.73 4.52
CA MET A 1 -11.65 14.08 4.53
C MET A 1 -10.69 15.01 3.83
N LEU A 2 -9.60 15.39 4.48
CA LEU A 2 -8.56 16.22 3.86
C LEU A 2 -7.47 15.29 3.33
N THR A 3 -7.29 15.28 2.02
CA THR A 3 -6.27 14.46 1.34
C THR A 3 -5.24 15.37 0.68
N ASN A 4 -4.03 14.84 0.44
CA ASN A 4 -2.89 15.64 -0.02
C ASN A 4 -2.59 16.78 0.97
N THR A 5 -2.60 16.47 2.26
CA THR A 5 -2.55 17.45 3.35
C THR A 5 -1.45 17.10 4.34
N ASP A 6 -0.56 18.05 4.60
CA ASP A 6 0.50 17.93 5.59
C ASP A 6 0.06 18.49 6.94
N LEU A 7 0.48 17.87 8.03
CA LEU A 7 0.40 18.44 9.36
C LEU A 7 1.55 19.43 9.57
N LEU A 8 1.27 20.66 10.00
CA LEU A 8 2.28 21.71 10.22
C LEU A 8 2.54 22.00 11.69
N ALA A 9 1.50 22.05 12.51
CA ALA A 9 1.60 22.39 13.93
C ALA A 9 0.48 21.74 14.73
N LEU A 10 0.77 21.43 16.00
CA LEU A 10 -0.20 20.98 16.99
C LEU A 10 0.00 21.70 18.32
N ASP A 11 -0.78 22.77 18.52
CA ASP A 11 -0.76 23.60 19.72
C ASP A 11 -1.96 23.29 20.63
N GLY A 12 -1.86 23.67 21.90
CA GLY A 12 -2.95 23.50 22.86
C GLY A 12 -2.86 22.22 23.69
N LYS A 13 -4.01 21.83 24.27
CA LYS A 13 -4.11 20.85 25.35
C LYS A 13 -5.29 19.89 25.14
N PRO A 14 -5.39 18.76 25.88
CA PRO A 14 -6.50 17.82 25.75
C PRO A 14 -7.86 18.51 25.78
N GLY A 15 -8.69 18.24 24.76
CA GLY A 15 -10.02 18.84 24.59
C GLY A 15 -10.04 20.19 23.85
N ASP A 16 -8.89 20.80 23.59
CA ASP A 16 -8.75 22.12 22.97
C ASP A 16 -7.38 22.26 22.28
N PHE A 17 -7.22 21.53 21.16
CA PHE A 17 -6.06 21.62 20.29
C PHE A 17 -6.37 22.46 19.05
N THR A 18 -5.38 23.24 18.65
CA THR A 18 -5.37 23.95 17.37
C THR A 18 -4.38 23.25 16.46
N VAL A 19 -4.89 22.68 15.36
CA VAL A 19 -4.11 21.96 14.36
C VAL A 19 -3.97 22.84 13.14
N LYS A 20 -2.73 23.09 12.71
CA LYS A 20 -2.46 23.74 11.42
C LYS A 20 -2.09 22.70 10.41
N VAL A 21 -2.77 22.72 9.27
CA VAL A 21 -2.54 21.78 8.17
C VAL A 21 -2.38 22.54 6.86
N ARG A 22 -1.60 21.99 5.92
CA ARG A 22 -1.44 22.54 4.58
C ARG A 22 -1.95 21.55 3.56
N GLN A 23 -3.04 21.90 2.89
CA GLN A 23 -3.47 21.15 1.72
C GLN A 23 -2.65 21.59 0.51
N ARG A 24 -1.91 20.64 -0.08
CA ARG A 24 -1.15 20.88 -1.29
C ARG A 24 -2.11 20.96 -2.49
N PRO A 25 -1.81 21.81 -3.49
CA PRO A 25 -2.62 21.88 -4.69
C PRO A 25 -2.58 20.53 -5.42
N ARG A 26 -3.74 20.09 -5.91
CA ARG A 26 -3.83 18.95 -6.83
C ARG A 26 -3.58 19.38 -8.27
N TYR A 27 -3.71 20.69 -8.51
CA TYR A 27 -3.82 21.32 -9.83
C TYR A 27 -5.01 20.81 -10.65
N ILE A 28 -5.97 20.20 -9.95
CA ILE A 28 -7.21 19.63 -10.46
C ILE A 28 -8.29 19.92 -9.42
N ASP A 29 -9.40 20.47 -9.85
CA ASP A 29 -10.62 20.59 -9.07
C ASP A 29 -11.22 19.18 -8.87
N ALA A 30 -11.20 18.71 -7.63
CA ALA A 30 -11.64 17.36 -7.28
C ALA A 30 -13.15 17.17 -7.41
N ASP A 31 -13.95 18.25 -7.28
CA ASP A 31 -15.40 18.18 -7.40
C ASP A 31 -15.85 18.18 -8.88
N ALA A 32 -15.05 18.79 -9.76
CA ALA A 32 -15.30 18.78 -11.20
C ALA A 32 -14.64 17.58 -11.93
N CYS A 33 -13.67 16.90 -11.32
CA CYS A 33 -12.96 15.78 -11.95
C CYS A 33 -13.88 14.56 -12.10
N THR A 34 -14.00 14.03 -13.32
CA THR A 34 -14.75 12.79 -13.61
C THR A 34 -13.90 11.52 -13.58
N ALA A 35 -12.60 11.65 -13.30
CA ALA A 35 -11.63 10.57 -13.30
C ALA A 35 -11.60 9.69 -14.58
N CYS A 36 -11.89 10.27 -15.76
CA CYS A 36 -11.95 9.52 -17.02
C CYS A 36 -10.59 9.12 -17.63
N GLY A 37 -9.47 9.67 -17.12
CA GLY A 37 -8.12 9.30 -17.54
C GLY A 37 -7.61 9.81 -18.90
N LEU A 38 -8.44 10.53 -19.68
CA LEU A 38 -8.01 11.11 -20.97
C LEU A 38 -6.77 12.01 -20.82
N CYS A 39 -6.73 12.85 -19.79
CA CYS A 39 -5.61 13.75 -19.55
C CYS A 39 -4.26 13.01 -19.34
N THR A 40 -4.29 11.83 -18.74
CA THR A 40 -3.12 10.95 -18.58
C THR A 40 -2.70 10.38 -19.92
N GLN A 41 -3.63 9.86 -20.72
CA GLN A 41 -3.32 9.27 -22.03
C GLN A 41 -2.60 10.26 -22.97
N TYR A 42 -3.00 11.52 -22.96
CA TYR A 42 -2.43 12.57 -23.80
C TYR A 42 -1.19 13.25 -23.21
N CYS A 43 -0.82 12.97 -21.96
CA CYS A 43 0.37 13.56 -21.36
C CYS A 43 1.64 12.99 -22.00
N PRO A 44 2.52 13.81 -22.60
CA PRO A 44 3.70 13.31 -23.31
C PRO A 44 4.86 12.93 -22.38
N LYS A 45 4.81 13.34 -21.11
CA LYS A 45 5.90 13.15 -20.16
C LYS A 45 5.71 11.84 -19.39
N HIS A 46 6.68 10.94 -19.48
CA HIS A 46 6.72 9.75 -18.64
C HIS A 46 7.17 10.09 -17.21
N HIS A 47 6.58 9.40 -16.24
CA HIS A 47 6.90 9.47 -14.82
C HIS A 47 7.02 8.05 -14.27
N LEU A 48 7.98 7.76 -13.40
CA LEU A 48 8.03 6.45 -12.73
C LEU A 48 6.86 6.35 -11.77
N ASP A 49 6.14 5.24 -11.78
CA ASP A 49 4.97 5.07 -10.92
C ASP A 49 5.40 4.72 -9.48
N PRO A 50 5.28 5.66 -8.51
CA PRO A 50 5.72 5.41 -7.14
C PRO A 50 4.82 4.42 -6.40
N TYR A 51 3.53 4.34 -6.75
CA TYR A 51 2.58 3.39 -6.15
C TYR A 51 2.92 1.96 -6.57
N ASN A 52 3.38 1.77 -7.81
CA ASN A 52 3.84 0.50 -8.34
C ASN A 52 5.34 0.25 -8.12
N GLU A 53 5.95 0.84 -7.09
CA GLU A 53 7.37 0.66 -6.74
C GLU A 53 8.35 0.94 -7.90
N GLY A 54 7.99 1.82 -8.83
CA GLY A 54 8.81 2.13 -10.01
C GLY A 54 8.86 1.03 -11.07
N LEU A 55 8.05 -0.03 -10.93
CA LEU A 55 8.01 -1.16 -11.87
C LEU A 55 7.30 -0.82 -13.19
N SER A 56 6.68 0.35 -13.29
CA SER A 56 6.03 0.83 -14.50
C SER A 56 6.13 2.34 -14.64
N LEU A 57 5.72 2.83 -15.82
CA LEU A 57 5.65 4.25 -16.12
C LEU A 57 4.19 4.70 -16.06
N THR A 58 3.97 5.80 -15.35
CA THR A 58 2.76 6.61 -15.38
C THR A 58 3.05 7.95 -16.07
N ARG A 59 2.25 8.98 -15.76
CA ARG A 59 2.39 10.35 -16.24
C ARG A 59 2.29 11.32 -15.06
N PRO A 60 2.85 12.54 -15.14
CA PRO A 60 2.70 13.53 -14.08
C PRO A 60 1.25 13.78 -13.66
N ILE A 61 0.33 13.81 -14.62
CA ILE A 61 -1.11 13.84 -14.35
C ILE A 61 -1.65 12.41 -14.28
N HIS A 62 -1.99 11.93 -13.08
CA HIS A 62 -2.42 10.55 -12.85
C HIS A 62 -3.29 10.41 -11.59
N ILE A 63 -3.81 9.20 -11.41
CA ILE A 63 -4.42 8.68 -10.19
C ILE A 63 -3.54 7.51 -9.74
N ASP A 64 -3.26 7.39 -8.43
CA ASP A 64 -2.29 6.40 -7.92
C ASP A 64 -2.70 4.97 -8.24
N TYR A 65 -4.00 4.67 -8.14
CA TYR A 65 -4.58 3.37 -8.46
C TYR A 65 -6.07 3.50 -8.78
N ALA A 66 -6.62 2.50 -9.47
CA ALA A 66 -7.98 2.54 -10.00
C ALA A 66 -9.08 2.75 -8.93
N GLN A 67 -8.86 2.29 -7.70
CA GLN A 67 -9.81 2.40 -6.59
C GLN A 67 -9.47 3.54 -5.62
N ALA A 68 -8.63 4.50 -6.01
CA ALA A 68 -8.21 5.58 -5.11
C ALA A 68 -9.41 6.43 -4.65
N VAL A 69 -9.36 6.87 -3.40
CA VAL A 69 -10.39 7.70 -2.78
C VAL A 69 -9.76 8.98 -2.21
N PRO A 70 -10.20 10.19 -2.63
CA PRO A 70 -11.22 10.45 -3.64
C PRO A 70 -10.79 9.98 -5.04
N ALA A 71 -11.76 9.56 -5.86
CA ALA A 71 -11.55 9.17 -7.25
C ALA A 71 -11.32 10.43 -8.09
N THR A 72 -10.15 11.05 -7.92
CA THR A 72 -9.72 12.26 -8.63
C THR A 72 -8.25 12.13 -8.99
N TYR A 73 -7.91 12.71 -10.14
CA TYR A 73 -6.52 12.84 -10.57
C TYR A 73 -5.82 13.95 -9.77
N TYR A 74 -4.50 13.96 -9.83
CA TYR A 74 -3.67 15.09 -9.45
C TYR A 74 -2.51 15.26 -10.45
N ILE A 75 -1.83 16.40 -10.41
CA ILE A 75 -0.63 16.65 -11.22
C ILE A 75 0.58 16.71 -10.29
N ASP A 76 1.55 15.84 -10.50
CA ASP A 76 2.84 15.88 -9.78
C ASP A 76 3.69 17.06 -10.28
N PRO A 77 3.93 18.09 -9.44
CA PRO A 77 4.74 19.24 -9.81
C PRO A 77 6.22 18.90 -10.05
N SER A 78 6.72 17.79 -9.51
CA SER A 78 8.11 17.35 -9.67
C SER A 78 8.44 16.84 -11.08
N SER A 79 7.41 16.62 -11.91
CA SER A 79 7.58 16.03 -13.24
C SER A 79 6.79 16.75 -14.35
N CYS A 80 5.78 17.55 -13.99
CA CYS A 80 4.96 18.27 -14.96
C CYS A 80 5.74 19.40 -15.68
N LEU A 81 5.82 19.31 -17.01
CA LEU A 81 6.53 20.30 -17.84
C LEU A 81 5.92 21.71 -17.78
N TYR A 82 4.62 21.83 -17.48
CA TYR A 82 4.01 23.14 -17.24
C TYR A 82 4.46 23.76 -15.93
N LEU A 83 4.36 23.01 -14.83
CA LEU A 83 4.65 23.51 -13.49
C LEU A 83 6.16 23.78 -13.29
N GLN A 84 7.02 23.11 -14.07
CA GLN A 84 8.47 23.31 -14.00
C GLN A 84 8.98 24.38 -14.98
N HIS A 85 8.40 24.46 -16.18
CA HIS A 85 8.97 25.21 -17.29
C HIS A 85 7.96 25.99 -18.13
N GLU A 86 6.66 25.95 -17.80
CA GLU A 86 5.58 26.64 -18.52
C GLU A 86 5.47 26.25 -20.01
N THR A 87 5.87 25.03 -20.39
CA THR A 87 6.00 24.63 -21.81
C THR A 87 4.89 23.74 -22.37
N CYS A 88 4.04 23.12 -21.56
CA CYS A 88 3.08 22.11 -22.03
C CYS A 88 1.71 22.27 -21.37
N GLN A 89 0.63 22.28 -22.14
CA GLN A 89 -0.75 22.31 -21.60
C GLN A 89 -1.69 21.32 -22.31
N ILE A 90 -1.15 20.27 -22.94
CA ILE A 90 -1.94 19.32 -23.75
C ILE A 90 -3.10 18.68 -22.97
N CYS A 91 -2.94 18.49 -21.65
CA CYS A 91 -3.99 17.93 -20.78
C CYS A 91 -5.21 18.85 -20.65
N VAL A 92 -5.08 20.17 -20.82
CA VAL A 92 -6.15 21.15 -20.65
C VAL A 92 -7.27 21.00 -21.69
N PRO A 93 -7.00 21.06 -23.02
CA PRO A 93 -8.06 20.95 -24.03
C PRO A 93 -8.72 19.57 -24.08
N VAL A 94 -8.07 18.51 -23.57
CA VAL A 94 -8.66 17.16 -23.54
C VAL A 94 -9.52 16.91 -22.28
N CYS A 95 -9.42 17.78 -21.26
CA CYS A 95 -10.21 17.67 -20.05
C CYS A 95 -11.63 18.20 -20.28
N GLN A 96 -12.55 17.30 -20.62
CA GLN A 96 -13.95 17.65 -20.93
C GLN A 96 -14.70 18.31 -19.78
N SER A 97 -14.35 17.99 -18.53
CA SER A 97 -14.95 18.61 -17.34
C SER A 97 -14.29 19.92 -16.91
N HIS A 98 -13.24 20.36 -17.64
CA HIS A 98 -12.49 21.58 -17.34
C HIS A 98 -11.96 21.66 -15.90
N ALA A 99 -11.65 20.51 -15.30
CA ALA A 99 -11.20 20.40 -13.91
C ALA A 99 -9.74 20.82 -13.70
N ILE A 100 -8.91 20.91 -14.73
CA ILE A 100 -7.48 21.24 -14.58
C ILE A 100 -7.31 22.72 -14.26
N ASN A 101 -6.65 23.01 -13.14
CA ASN A 101 -6.38 24.36 -12.68
C ASN A 101 -4.94 24.48 -12.14
N PHE A 102 -4.03 24.94 -12.98
CA PHE A 102 -2.62 25.14 -12.59
C PHE A 102 -2.41 26.32 -11.62
N GLU A 103 -3.39 27.20 -11.45
CA GLU A 103 -3.29 28.36 -10.56
C GLU A 103 -3.60 28.00 -9.10
N GLN A 104 -4.08 26.79 -8.82
CA GLN A 104 -4.31 26.30 -7.46
C GLN A 104 -3.07 26.52 -6.59
N GLN A 105 -3.26 27.19 -5.46
CA GLN A 105 -2.23 27.42 -4.46
C GLN A 105 -2.41 26.49 -3.26
N PRO A 106 -1.35 26.22 -2.49
CA PRO A 106 -1.49 25.55 -1.20
C PRO A 106 -2.43 26.34 -0.28
N GLU A 107 -3.33 25.63 0.40
CA GLU A 107 -4.25 26.21 1.37
C GLU A 107 -3.83 25.80 2.77
N GLU A 108 -3.61 26.78 3.65
CA GLU A 108 -3.36 26.53 5.07
C GLU A 108 -4.66 26.67 5.85
N LEU A 109 -5.02 25.62 6.58
CA LEU A 109 -6.25 25.52 7.35
C LEU A 109 -5.92 25.38 8.83
N GLU A 110 -6.71 26.05 9.66
CA GLU A 110 -6.66 25.90 11.11
C GLU A 110 -7.90 25.12 11.58
N LEU A 111 -7.67 23.99 12.26
CA LEU A 111 -8.72 23.08 12.73
C LEU A 111 -8.70 23.01 14.25
N ASN A 112 -9.85 23.24 14.88
CA ASN A 112 -10.01 23.03 16.32
C ASN A 112 -10.46 21.60 16.59
N VAL A 113 -9.66 20.84 17.33
CA VAL A 113 -9.93 19.42 17.64
C VAL A 113 -9.75 19.14 19.13
N GLY A 114 -10.49 18.18 19.66
CA GLY A 114 -10.37 17.81 21.07
C GLY A 114 -9.33 16.71 21.37
N ALA A 115 -8.98 15.91 20.36
CA ALA A 115 -8.05 14.79 20.48
C ALA A 115 -7.38 14.52 19.14
N VAL A 116 -6.18 13.94 19.16
CA VAL A 116 -5.41 13.59 17.96
C VAL A 116 -5.07 12.09 17.99
N ILE A 117 -5.31 11.39 16.88
CA ILE A 117 -4.92 9.99 16.69
C ILE A 117 -3.87 9.93 15.59
N LEU A 118 -2.64 9.58 15.96
CA LEU A 118 -1.52 9.41 15.02
C LEU A 118 -1.57 8.00 14.42
N SER A 119 -1.72 7.93 13.10
CA SER A 119 -1.71 6.67 12.33
C SER A 119 -0.97 6.78 10.99
N PRO A 120 0.26 7.36 10.93
CA PRO A 120 1.01 7.54 9.68
C PRO A 120 1.53 6.23 9.06
N GLY A 121 1.29 5.09 9.70
CA GLY A 121 1.72 3.77 9.20
C GLY A 121 3.18 3.48 9.52
N PHE A 122 3.91 2.95 8.53
CA PHE A 122 5.30 2.51 8.63
C PHE A 122 6.11 3.01 7.42
N GLY A 123 7.43 2.95 7.52
CA GLY A 123 8.38 3.30 6.46
C GLY A 123 9.03 2.09 5.80
N LYS A 124 9.76 2.38 4.72
CA LYS A 124 10.52 1.38 3.94
C LYS A 124 11.90 1.17 4.56
N ILE A 125 12.42 -0.04 4.42
CA ILE A 125 13.82 -0.33 4.75
C ILE A 125 14.76 0.50 3.90
N SER A 126 15.85 0.96 4.51
CA SER A 126 16.92 1.69 3.81
C SER A 126 17.54 0.90 2.65
N GLU A 127 17.84 1.60 1.55
CA GLU A 127 18.55 1.01 0.40
C GLU A 127 19.91 0.40 0.79
N GLU A 128 20.60 0.98 1.78
CA GLU A 128 21.86 0.44 2.30
C GLU A 128 21.67 -0.97 2.88
N THR A 129 20.58 -1.18 3.60
CA THR A 129 20.24 -2.49 4.15
C THR A 129 19.90 -3.48 3.03
N LEU A 130 19.13 -3.06 2.03
CA LEU A 130 18.82 -3.91 0.87
C LEU A 130 20.08 -4.31 0.08
N LYS A 131 21.05 -3.39 -0.09
CA LYS A 131 22.33 -3.67 -0.77
C LYS A 131 23.15 -4.78 -0.10
N LYS A 132 22.99 -5.00 1.21
CA LYS A 132 23.60 -6.14 1.94
C LYS A 132 23.08 -7.49 1.46
N PHE A 133 21.87 -7.51 0.89
CA PHE A 133 21.24 -8.68 0.27
C PHE A 133 21.32 -8.62 -1.25
N SER A 134 22.34 -7.95 -1.80
CA SER A 134 22.59 -7.84 -3.25
C SER A 134 21.47 -7.18 -4.07
N TYR A 135 20.49 -6.54 -3.43
CA TYR A 135 19.48 -5.74 -4.13
C TYR A 135 20.15 -4.64 -4.96
N GLY A 136 19.65 -4.44 -6.18
CA GLY A 136 20.24 -3.53 -7.17
C GLY A 136 21.47 -4.08 -7.92
N LYS A 137 22.00 -5.26 -7.56
CA LYS A 137 23.08 -5.92 -8.35
C LYS A 137 22.55 -6.79 -9.49
N HIS A 138 21.30 -7.24 -9.39
CA HIS A 138 20.64 -8.05 -10.41
C HIS A 138 19.15 -7.69 -10.46
N PRO A 139 18.53 -7.57 -11.65
CA PRO A 139 17.15 -7.11 -11.77
C PRO A 139 16.11 -8.12 -11.24
N ASP A 140 16.45 -9.41 -11.17
CA ASP A 140 15.56 -10.46 -10.62
C ASP A 140 15.66 -10.63 -9.09
N ILE A 141 16.33 -9.69 -8.40
CA ILE A 141 16.28 -9.57 -6.94
C ILE A 141 15.29 -8.45 -6.62
N VAL A 142 14.12 -8.83 -6.10
CA VAL A 142 13.02 -7.91 -5.80
C VAL A 142 12.71 -7.94 -4.31
N THR A 143 12.09 -6.89 -3.81
CA THR A 143 11.47 -6.82 -2.48
C THR A 143 10.09 -7.47 -2.51
N SER A 144 9.59 -7.88 -1.35
CA SER A 144 8.21 -8.39 -1.23
C SER A 144 7.17 -7.35 -1.63
N VAL A 145 7.44 -6.04 -1.46
CA VAL A 145 6.52 -4.98 -1.89
C VAL A 145 6.47 -4.87 -3.42
N GLU A 146 7.61 -4.95 -4.10
CA GLU A 146 7.65 -5.06 -5.56
C GLU A 146 6.93 -6.33 -6.04
N PHE A 147 7.17 -7.46 -5.38
CA PHE A 147 6.53 -8.74 -5.71
C PHE A 147 5.00 -8.71 -5.51
N GLU A 148 4.50 -8.02 -4.48
CA GLU A 148 3.06 -7.73 -4.32
C GLU A 148 2.51 -6.96 -5.51
N ARG A 149 3.22 -5.94 -6.00
CA ARG A 149 2.79 -5.17 -7.18
C ARG A 149 2.81 -6.05 -8.44
N MET A 150 3.74 -6.99 -8.55
CA MET A 150 3.79 -7.95 -9.67
C MET A 150 2.61 -8.92 -9.66
N THR A 151 2.26 -9.45 -8.50
CA THR A 151 1.19 -10.46 -8.34
C THR A 151 -0.22 -9.86 -8.30
N THR A 152 -0.35 -8.55 -8.08
CA THR A 152 -1.65 -7.87 -8.04
C THR A 152 -2.27 -7.76 -9.44
N ALA A 153 -3.56 -8.08 -9.56
CA ALA A 153 -4.30 -7.99 -10.83
C ALA A 153 -4.41 -6.56 -11.40
N SER A 154 -4.48 -5.54 -10.54
CA SER A 154 -4.39 -4.12 -10.93
C SER A 154 -2.96 -3.57 -10.92
N GLY A 155 -1.97 -4.44 -10.76
CA GLY A 155 -0.55 -4.11 -10.82
C GLY A 155 -0.05 -4.06 -12.27
N PRO A 156 1.19 -3.58 -12.46
CA PRO A 156 1.75 -3.35 -13.80
C PRO A 156 1.94 -4.62 -14.64
N PHE A 157 1.96 -5.79 -13.98
CA PHE A 157 2.08 -7.08 -14.62
C PHE A 157 0.77 -7.87 -14.68
N LEU A 158 -0.35 -7.29 -14.22
CA LEU A 158 -1.67 -7.94 -14.21
C LEU A 158 -1.68 -9.33 -13.54
N GLY A 159 -0.82 -9.53 -12.54
CA GLY A 159 -0.64 -10.81 -11.84
C GLY A 159 0.39 -11.75 -12.46
N GLU A 160 0.99 -11.41 -13.60
CA GLU A 160 1.94 -12.25 -14.33
C GLU A 160 3.39 -12.03 -13.86
N VAL A 161 3.90 -12.94 -13.03
CA VAL A 161 5.28 -12.84 -12.53
C VAL A 161 6.28 -13.21 -13.63
N LYS A 162 7.15 -12.26 -13.99
CA LYS A 162 8.22 -12.42 -14.98
C LYS A 162 9.58 -11.98 -14.42
N CYS A 163 10.64 -12.66 -14.81
CA CYS A 163 12.01 -12.20 -14.61
C CYS A 163 12.23 -10.91 -15.42
N PHE A 164 12.75 -9.87 -14.78
CA PHE A 164 13.10 -8.60 -15.39
C PHE A 164 14.31 -8.71 -16.32
N SER A 165 15.20 -9.67 -16.08
CA SER A 165 16.41 -9.86 -16.89
C SER A 165 16.14 -10.30 -18.32
N ASP A 166 15.17 -11.20 -18.53
CA ASP A 166 14.93 -11.87 -19.82
C ASP A 166 13.44 -12.06 -20.17
N GLY A 167 12.51 -11.64 -19.31
CA GLY A 167 11.06 -11.64 -19.56
C GLY A 167 10.36 -12.98 -19.41
N ARG A 168 11.07 -14.05 -19.01
CA ARG A 168 10.47 -15.39 -18.84
C ARG A 168 9.74 -15.51 -17.50
N HIS A 169 8.88 -16.53 -17.38
CA HIS A 169 8.35 -16.93 -16.08
C HIS A 169 9.46 -17.59 -15.23
N PRO A 170 9.61 -17.23 -13.94
CA PRO A 170 10.54 -17.91 -13.07
C PRO A 170 10.04 -19.33 -12.80
N GLY A 171 10.87 -20.35 -13.06
CA GLY A 171 10.58 -21.72 -12.65
C GLY A 171 10.90 -21.97 -11.18
N ARG A 172 11.82 -21.18 -10.58
CA ARG A 172 12.23 -21.32 -9.18
C ARG A 172 12.35 -19.97 -8.47
N ILE A 173 11.60 -19.78 -7.39
CA ILE A 173 11.59 -18.54 -6.59
C ILE A 173 12.08 -18.81 -5.17
N ALA A 174 13.01 -17.98 -4.69
CA ALA A 174 13.46 -17.99 -3.29
C ALA A 174 12.93 -16.77 -2.53
N PHE A 175 12.27 -16.99 -1.40
CA PHE A 175 11.95 -15.94 -0.43
C PHE A 175 12.96 -15.94 0.70
N ILE A 176 13.48 -14.77 1.05
CA ILE A 176 14.46 -14.60 2.13
C ILE A 176 13.82 -13.83 3.27
N GLN A 177 13.62 -14.51 4.41
CA GLN A 177 12.99 -13.91 5.57
C GLN A 177 13.93 -12.98 6.34
N CYS A 178 13.32 -12.06 7.10
CA CYS A 178 14.02 -11.18 8.04
C CYS A 178 14.99 -10.18 7.37
N VAL A 179 14.74 -9.77 6.12
CA VAL A 179 15.52 -8.71 5.47
C VAL A 179 15.26 -7.39 6.20
N GLY A 180 16.32 -6.81 6.77
CA GLY A 180 16.27 -5.61 7.61
C GLY A 180 15.48 -5.75 8.92
N SER A 181 15.39 -6.96 9.47
CA SER A 181 14.78 -7.22 10.78
C SER A 181 15.52 -8.33 11.50
N ARG A 182 15.56 -8.27 12.84
CA ARG A 182 16.34 -9.20 13.68
C ARG A 182 17.80 -9.24 13.24
N ASP A 183 18.33 -8.10 12.79
CA ASP A 183 19.67 -7.96 12.27
C ASP A 183 20.37 -6.77 12.95
N LEU A 184 21.41 -7.08 13.71
CA LEU A 184 22.23 -6.07 14.38
C LEU A 184 23.08 -5.27 13.37
N GLY A 185 23.33 -5.81 12.19
CA GLY A 185 24.11 -5.16 11.13
C GLY A 185 23.40 -3.95 10.49
N CYS A 186 22.08 -3.81 10.67
CA CYS A 186 21.30 -2.64 10.25
C CYS A 186 20.58 -1.94 11.42
N ASP A 187 21.01 -2.21 12.66
CA ASP A 187 20.41 -1.70 13.90
C ASP A 187 18.91 -2.00 14.11
N ASN A 188 18.31 -2.87 13.29
CA ASN A 188 16.94 -3.33 13.45
C ASN A 188 16.89 -4.65 14.24
N GLY A 189 17.07 -4.53 15.55
CA GLY A 189 17.06 -5.67 16.50
C GLY A 189 15.67 -6.29 16.77
N TYR A 190 14.60 -5.73 16.22
CA TYR A 190 13.22 -6.20 16.41
C TYR A 190 12.74 -7.10 15.27
N CYS A 191 11.63 -7.80 15.48
CA CYS A 191 10.93 -8.53 14.44
C CYS A 191 9.83 -7.65 13.85
N SER A 192 9.70 -7.66 12.51
CA SER A 192 8.66 -6.90 11.81
C SER A 192 7.27 -7.54 11.84
N SER A 193 7.08 -8.63 12.60
CA SER A 193 5.81 -9.33 12.88
C SER A 193 5.06 -9.96 11.69
N VAL A 194 5.09 -9.36 10.50
CA VAL A 194 4.22 -9.71 9.36
C VAL A 194 4.94 -10.47 8.24
N CYS A 195 6.28 -10.40 8.19
CA CYS A 195 7.05 -10.90 7.05
C CYS A 195 6.99 -12.41 6.82
N CYS A 196 6.78 -13.20 7.87
CA CYS A 196 6.50 -14.63 7.71
C CYS A 196 5.17 -14.86 7.00
N MET A 197 4.14 -14.08 7.33
CA MET A 197 2.80 -14.31 6.81
C MET A 197 2.61 -13.77 5.40
N TYR A 198 3.11 -12.57 5.08
CA TYR A 198 3.00 -12.09 3.71
C TYR A 198 3.82 -12.96 2.75
N ALA A 199 4.98 -13.49 3.15
CA ALA A 199 5.79 -14.35 2.28
C ALA A 199 5.09 -15.68 2.00
N ILE A 200 4.43 -16.26 3.00
CA ILE A 200 3.57 -17.44 2.83
C ILE A 200 2.42 -17.12 1.86
N LYS A 201 1.74 -15.98 2.06
CA LYS A 201 0.63 -15.54 1.20
C LYS A 201 1.12 -15.30 -0.24
N GLU A 202 2.18 -14.54 -0.45
CA GLU A 202 2.79 -14.24 -1.75
C GLU A 202 3.22 -15.52 -2.48
N ALA A 203 3.86 -16.45 -1.77
CA ALA A 203 4.22 -17.75 -2.32
C ALA A 203 2.98 -18.56 -2.75
N MET A 204 1.92 -18.56 -1.95
CA MET A 204 0.66 -19.23 -2.31
C MET A 204 0.01 -18.58 -3.55
N VAL A 205 -0.06 -17.25 -3.61
CA VAL A 205 -0.62 -16.51 -4.76
C VAL A 205 0.19 -16.78 -6.03
N ALA A 206 1.53 -16.78 -5.93
CA ALA A 206 2.39 -17.12 -7.05
C ALA A 206 2.13 -18.55 -7.58
N ARG A 207 1.92 -19.52 -6.67
CA ARG A 207 1.53 -20.90 -7.02
C ARG A 207 0.11 -21.01 -7.59
N GLU A 208 -0.80 -20.14 -7.19
CA GLU A 208 -2.16 -20.08 -7.74
C GLU A 208 -2.16 -19.55 -9.19
N HIS A 209 -1.26 -18.60 -9.51
CA HIS A 209 -1.07 -18.09 -10.87
C HIS A 209 -0.24 -19.02 -11.75
N ASP A 210 0.79 -19.68 -11.19
CA ASP A 210 1.64 -20.66 -11.87
C ASP A 210 1.80 -21.93 -11.01
N PRO A 211 1.04 -23.01 -11.29
CA PRO A 211 1.13 -24.25 -10.51
C PRO A 211 2.44 -25.02 -10.65
N GLU A 212 3.30 -24.67 -11.61
CA GLU A 212 4.58 -25.38 -11.86
C GLU A 212 5.77 -24.71 -11.18
N VAL A 213 5.63 -23.46 -10.72
CA VAL A 213 6.73 -22.75 -10.06
C VAL A 213 7.15 -23.43 -8.75
N GLU A 214 8.44 -23.69 -8.58
CA GLU A 214 9.01 -24.19 -7.34
C GLU A 214 9.34 -23.02 -6.41
N ILE A 215 8.76 -23.00 -5.21
CA ILE A 215 8.99 -21.91 -4.25
C ILE A 215 9.67 -22.43 -2.98
N THR A 216 10.68 -21.70 -2.53
CA THR A 216 11.38 -21.97 -1.28
C THR A 216 11.43 -20.75 -0.38
N ILE A 217 11.03 -20.90 0.88
CA ILE A 217 11.11 -19.86 1.91
C ILE A 217 12.27 -20.18 2.85
N PHE A 218 13.30 -19.33 2.86
CA PHE A 218 14.47 -19.41 3.74
C PHE A 218 14.27 -18.60 5.01
N TYR A 219 14.32 -19.25 6.17
CA TYR A 219 13.92 -18.64 7.43
C TYR A 219 14.79 -19.03 8.64
N MET A 220 14.79 -18.19 9.68
CA MET A 220 15.33 -18.54 11.00
C MET A 220 14.27 -19.20 11.89
N ASP A 221 13.15 -18.51 12.09
CA ASP A 221 11.95 -19.00 12.76
C ASP A 221 10.72 -18.54 11.95
N ILE A 222 9.76 -19.43 11.73
CA ILE A 222 8.47 -19.04 11.15
C ILE A 222 7.57 -18.55 12.28
N ARG A 223 7.06 -17.33 12.13
CA ARG A 223 6.25 -16.63 13.13
C ARG A 223 4.84 -16.43 12.60
N THR A 224 3.95 -17.31 13.04
CA THR A 224 2.55 -17.48 12.62
C THR A 224 1.59 -17.14 13.78
N GLN A 225 1.85 -16.06 14.52
CA GLN A 225 1.18 -15.73 15.80
C GLN A 225 -0.27 -15.19 15.72
N GLY A 226 -0.99 -15.46 14.63
CA GLY A 226 -2.39 -15.04 14.43
C GLY A 226 -3.37 -16.21 14.42
N LYS A 227 -4.66 -15.92 14.53
CA LYS A 227 -5.70 -16.94 14.43
C LYS A 227 -5.62 -17.61 13.04
N GLU A 228 -5.55 -18.94 13.01
CA GLU A 228 -5.41 -19.75 11.78
C GLU A 228 -4.12 -19.55 10.96
N PHE A 229 -3.13 -18.79 11.45
CA PHE A 229 -1.89 -18.54 10.70
C PHE A 229 -1.03 -19.80 10.55
N ASP A 230 -1.02 -20.68 11.55
CA ASP A 230 -0.40 -22.00 11.41
C ASP A 230 -1.09 -22.87 10.36
N LYS A 231 -2.42 -22.76 10.19
CA LYS A 231 -3.13 -23.47 9.13
C LYS A 231 -2.78 -22.92 7.75
N ALA A 232 -2.58 -21.62 7.62
CA ALA A 232 -2.10 -21.02 6.37
C ALA A 232 -0.71 -21.57 5.99
N ARG A 233 0.20 -21.69 6.97
CA ARG A 233 1.50 -22.34 6.76
C ARG A 233 1.36 -23.81 6.35
N GLN A 234 0.53 -24.59 7.05
CA GLN A 234 0.29 -26.01 6.70
C GLN A 234 -0.29 -26.16 5.30
N ARG A 235 -1.19 -25.26 4.90
CA ARG A 235 -1.73 -25.21 3.54
C ARG A 235 -0.61 -24.94 2.53
N ALA A 236 0.25 -23.96 2.77
CA ALA A 236 1.41 -23.69 1.92
C ALA A 236 2.33 -24.91 1.75
N GLU A 237 2.64 -25.61 2.84
CA GLU A 237 3.43 -26.86 2.81
C GLU A 237 2.72 -27.95 1.97
N SER A 238 1.39 -28.10 2.13
CA SER A 238 0.60 -29.09 1.40
C SER A 238 0.53 -28.88 -0.13
N ILE A 239 0.73 -27.64 -0.61
CA ILE A 239 0.76 -27.32 -2.04
C ILE A 239 2.18 -27.28 -2.62
N GLY A 240 3.18 -27.76 -1.86
CA GLY A 240 4.56 -27.95 -2.31
C GLY A 240 5.52 -26.80 -2.02
N ILE A 241 5.12 -25.77 -1.28
CA ILE A 241 6.05 -24.69 -0.88
C ILE A 241 7.05 -25.24 0.15
N ARG A 242 8.34 -25.15 -0.16
CA ARG A 242 9.41 -25.67 0.69
C ARG A 242 9.84 -24.64 1.73
N PHE A 243 10.02 -25.08 2.96
CA PHE A 243 10.52 -24.26 4.06
C PHE A 243 11.91 -24.74 4.47
N VAL A 244 12.91 -23.88 4.33
CA VAL A 244 14.31 -24.21 4.66
C VAL A 244 14.76 -23.34 5.83
N ARG A 245 15.04 -23.99 6.97
CA ARG A 245 15.58 -23.31 8.14
C ARG A 245 17.06 -23.03 7.93
N ALA A 246 17.38 -21.82 7.48
CA ALA A 246 18.73 -21.42 7.13
C ALA A 246 18.90 -19.88 7.20
N LYS A 247 20.16 -19.45 7.25
CA LYS A 247 20.53 -18.04 7.05
C LYS A 247 21.22 -17.91 5.69
N VAL A 248 20.64 -17.12 4.80
CA VAL A 248 21.26 -16.78 3.50
C VAL A 248 22.41 -15.81 3.77
N GLY A 249 23.59 -16.16 3.28
CA GLY A 249 24.81 -15.37 3.43
C GLY A 249 25.10 -14.47 2.22
N ASP A 250 24.82 -14.96 1.00
CA ASP A 250 25.07 -14.21 -0.22
C ASP A 250 24.15 -14.65 -1.37
N ILE A 251 23.94 -13.75 -2.32
CA ILE A 251 23.20 -13.95 -3.57
C ILE A 251 24.09 -13.43 -4.70
N THR A 252 24.52 -14.35 -5.57
CA THR A 252 25.44 -14.03 -6.67
C THR A 252 24.83 -14.39 -8.03
N PRO A 253 24.98 -13.55 -9.06
CA PRO A 253 24.61 -13.92 -10.42
C PRO A 253 25.37 -15.16 -10.88
N TRP A 254 24.66 -16.13 -11.44
CA TRP A 254 25.21 -17.38 -11.96
C TRP A 254 24.47 -17.79 -13.23
N ARG A 255 25.10 -17.57 -14.39
CA ARG A 255 24.48 -17.75 -15.71
C ARG A 255 23.22 -16.87 -15.84
N ASN A 256 22.06 -17.46 -16.13
CA ASN A 256 20.75 -16.79 -16.19
C ASN A 256 19.95 -16.96 -14.89
N GLN A 257 20.64 -17.21 -13.78
CA GLN A 257 20.05 -17.50 -12.46
C GLN A 257 20.81 -16.75 -11.35
N LEU A 258 20.27 -16.84 -10.15
CA LEU A 258 20.80 -16.32 -8.90
C LEU A 258 21.20 -17.49 -8.01
N GLN A 259 22.50 -17.63 -7.73
CA GLN A 259 23.02 -18.64 -6.83
C GLN A 259 22.93 -18.14 -5.39
N LEU A 260 22.06 -18.78 -4.59
CA LEU A 260 21.99 -18.55 -3.15
C LEU A 260 23.06 -19.37 -2.45
N THR A 261 23.78 -18.73 -1.54
CA THR A 261 24.67 -19.39 -0.57
C THR A 261 24.05 -19.27 0.81
N TYR A 262 23.75 -20.38 1.46
CA TYR A 262 23.12 -20.36 2.78
C TYR A 262 23.69 -21.42 3.73
N SER A 263 23.62 -21.13 5.01
CA SER A 263 24.04 -22.04 6.08
C SER A 263 22.82 -22.59 6.78
N THR A 264 22.74 -23.92 6.89
CA THR A 264 21.71 -24.58 7.68
C THR A 264 22.08 -24.54 9.17
N PHE A 265 21.09 -24.75 10.04
CA PHE A 265 21.34 -24.87 11.48
C PHE A 265 22.07 -26.17 11.86
N ALA A 266 22.20 -27.12 10.93
CA ALA A 266 23.07 -28.28 11.09
C ALA A 266 24.56 -27.96 10.81
N GLY A 267 24.87 -26.72 10.41
CA GLY A 267 26.22 -26.28 10.09
C GLY A 267 26.68 -26.63 8.68
N THR A 268 25.77 -27.06 7.80
CA THR A 268 26.09 -27.30 6.38
C THR A 268 25.98 -26.01 5.58
N HIS A 269 26.87 -25.85 4.60
CA HIS A 269 26.79 -24.80 3.60
C HIS A 269 26.26 -25.38 2.30
N GLU A 270 25.19 -24.78 1.79
CA GLU A 270 24.51 -25.24 0.59
C GLU A 270 24.52 -24.13 -0.47
N PHE A 271 24.45 -24.56 -1.72
CA PHE A 271 24.41 -23.70 -2.89
C PHE A 271 23.23 -24.12 -3.75
N GLU A 272 22.23 -23.25 -3.87
CA GLU A 272 21.05 -23.54 -4.68
C GLU A 272 20.73 -22.40 -5.65
N PRO A 273 20.58 -22.67 -6.97
CA PRO A 273 20.25 -21.64 -7.96
C PRO A 273 18.74 -21.35 -7.99
N PHE A 274 18.35 -20.11 -8.25
CA PHE A 274 16.97 -19.65 -8.38
C PHE A 274 16.84 -18.68 -9.55
N ASP A 275 15.65 -18.56 -10.13
CA ASP A 275 15.39 -17.63 -11.22
C ASP A 275 15.06 -16.23 -10.71
N MET A 276 14.42 -16.16 -9.55
CA MET A 276 14.04 -14.91 -8.89
C MET A 276 14.23 -15.02 -7.38
N VAL A 277 14.64 -13.93 -6.75
CA VAL A 277 14.79 -13.83 -5.31
C VAL A 277 13.92 -12.70 -4.78
N VAL A 278 13.03 -13.03 -3.84
CA VAL A 278 12.17 -12.10 -3.13
C VAL A 278 12.72 -11.86 -1.73
N LEU A 279 13.05 -10.59 -1.46
CA LEU A 279 13.51 -10.12 -0.16
C LEU A 279 12.29 -9.75 0.69
N SER A 280 12.00 -10.57 1.70
CA SER A 280 10.91 -10.29 2.65
C SER A 280 11.34 -9.18 3.61
N VAL A 281 11.10 -7.94 3.17
CA VAL A 281 11.46 -6.70 3.85
C VAL A 281 10.64 -6.45 5.12
N GLY A 282 11.31 -6.12 6.21
CA GLY A 282 10.70 -5.60 7.42
C GLY A 282 10.05 -4.23 7.29
N LEU A 283 9.48 -3.76 8.40
CA LEU A 283 8.79 -2.47 8.52
C LEU A 283 9.65 -1.53 9.38
N GLU A 284 10.01 -0.37 8.84
CA GLU A 284 10.66 0.70 9.61
C GLU A 284 9.62 1.72 10.11
N SER A 285 10.03 2.65 10.97
CA SER A 285 9.18 3.81 11.28
C SER A 285 8.96 4.67 10.03
N PRO A 286 7.88 5.48 9.97
CA PRO A 286 7.72 6.49 8.91
C PRO A 286 8.98 7.33 8.72
N ARG A 287 9.30 7.69 7.46
CA ARG A 287 10.53 8.42 7.10
C ARG A 287 10.68 9.74 7.87
N ASP A 288 9.57 10.41 8.15
CA ASP A 288 9.53 11.68 8.88
C ASP A 288 8.97 11.50 10.32
N ALA A 289 9.28 10.38 10.98
CA ALA A 289 8.86 10.16 12.36
C ALA A 289 9.36 11.28 13.30
N SER A 290 10.58 11.80 13.08
CA SER A 290 11.12 12.93 13.83
C SER A 290 10.32 14.21 13.61
N GLY A 291 9.93 14.55 12.37
CA GLY A 291 9.09 15.72 12.10
C GLY A 291 7.71 15.59 12.77
N ILE A 292 7.11 14.39 12.73
CA ILE A 292 5.86 14.11 13.46
C ILE A 292 6.07 14.31 14.97
N SER A 293 7.18 13.83 15.53
CA SER A 293 7.56 13.99 16.93
C SER A 293 7.71 15.48 17.30
N ASP A 294 8.42 16.25 16.49
CA ASP A 294 8.67 17.68 16.71
C ASP A 294 7.38 18.50 16.67
N ILE A 295 6.48 18.20 15.73
CA ILE A 295 5.20 18.89 15.58
C ILE A 295 4.23 18.52 16.72
N THR A 296 4.19 17.25 17.10
CA THR A 296 3.17 16.74 18.03
C THR A 296 3.65 16.69 19.48
N GLY A 297 4.94 16.84 19.74
CA GLY A 297 5.53 16.79 21.09
C GLY A 297 5.50 15.40 21.73
N ILE A 298 5.34 14.33 20.94
CA ILE A 298 5.40 12.97 21.44
C ILE A 298 6.85 12.48 21.56
N GLU A 299 7.11 11.47 22.38
CA GLU A 299 8.38 10.77 22.40
C GLU A 299 8.40 9.60 21.42
N LEU A 300 9.55 9.38 20.79
CA LEU A 300 9.83 8.18 20.01
C LEU A 300 10.66 7.19 20.82
N ASN A 301 10.53 5.91 20.51
CA ASN A 301 11.43 4.88 21.05
C ASN A 301 12.76 4.85 20.26
N LYS A 302 13.71 4.01 20.68
CA LYS A 302 15.04 3.91 20.04
C LYS A 302 15.02 3.50 18.56
N TYR A 303 13.89 3.02 18.04
CA TYR A 303 13.67 2.63 16.65
C TYR A 303 12.76 3.62 15.91
N ASN A 304 12.56 4.82 16.45
CA ASN A 304 11.75 5.91 15.88
C ASN A 304 10.25 5.61 15.71
N PHE A 305 9.72 4.55 16.33
CA PHE A 305 8.27 4.36 16.49
C PHE A 305 7.76 5.19 17.67
N ALA A 306 6.46 5.50 17.68
CA ALA A 306 5.85 6.20 18.81
C ALA A 306 6.06 5.41 20.12
N LYS A 307 6.56 6.09 21.15
CA LYS A 307 6.77 5.47 22.46
C LYS A 307 5.43 5.35 23.19
N SER A 308 5.16 4.16 23.72
CA SER A 308 3.97 3.83 24.51
C SER A 308 4.35 2.93 25.69
N ASP A 309 3.49 2.87 26.71
CA ASP A 309 3.68 2.00 27.88
C ASP A 309 2.98 0.65 27.73
N THR A 310 3.49 -0.38 28.40
CA THR A 310 2.92 -1.75 28.37
C THR A 310 1.44 -1.80 28.75
N PHE A 311 1.03 -1.02 29.76
CA PHE A 311 -0.37 -0.98 30.23
C PHE A 311 -1.24 0.05 29.51
N ASN A 312 -0.62 0.96 28.74
CA ASN A 312 -1.31 1.97 27.94
C ASN A 312 -0.70 2.02 26.52
N PRO A 313 -0.88 0.95 25.72
CA PRO A 313 -0.11 0.76 24.49
C PRO A 313 -0.46 1.74 23.36
N LEU A 314 -1.53 2.54 23.53
CA LEU A 314 -2.00 3.51 22.54
C LEU A 314 -1.83 4.96 23.02
N THR A 315 -1.42 5.19 24.26
CA THR A 315 -1.21 6.55 24.77
C THR A 315 0.24 6.95 24.57
N THR A 316 0.44 8.22 24.22
CA THR A 316 1.76 8.83 24.18
C THR A 316 2.05 9.57 25.50
N ASN A 317 3.22 10.18 25.63
CA ASN A 317 3.56 11.08 26.74
C ASN A 317 2.74 12.38 26.73
N ARG A 318 2.11 12.76 25.61
CA ARG A 318 1.26 13.95 25.51
C ARG A 318 -0.21 13.54 25.65
N GLU A 319 -0.83 13.93 26.76
CA GLU A 319 -2.26 13.68 26.98
C GLU A 319 -3.08 14.22 25.79
N GLY A 320 -4.13 13.51 25.39
CA GLY A 320 -4.97 13.87 24.24
C GLY A 320 -4.38 13.52 22.87
N VAL A 321 -3.12 13.07 22.80
CA VAL A 321 -2.49 12.52 21.60
C VAL A 321 -2.27 11.02 21.80
N VAL A 322 -2.93 10.22 20.97
CA VAL A 322 -2.84 8.75 20.98
C VAL A 322 -2.28 8.24 19.65
N VAL A 323 -1.78 7.01 19.64
CA VAL A 323 -1.23 6.35 18.46
C VAL A 323 -1.99 5.06 18.15
N ALA A 324 -2.13 4.73 16.87
CA ALA A 324 -2.70 3.47 16.43
C ALA A 324 -1.99 2.93 15.19
N GLY A 325 -2.00 1.60 15.02
CA GLY A 325 -1.47 0.95 13.84
C GLY A 325 0.05 0.82 13.85
N ALA A 326 0.65 0.74 12.67
CA ALA A 326 2.06 0.39 12.52
C ALA A 326 3.05 1.45 13.05
N PHE A 327 2.60 2.69 13.31
CA PHE A 327 3.47 3.72 13.89
C PHE A 327 3.80 3.46 15.36
N GLN A 328 2.94 2.71 16.07
CA GLN A 328 3.23 2.22 17.41
C GLN A 328 4.25 1.06 17.40
N GLY A 329 4.37 0.36 16.27
CA GLY A 329 5.29 -0.76 16.07
C GLY A 329 4.78 -1.76 15.03
N PRO A 330 5.64 -2.63 14.49
CA PRO A 330 5.27 -3.57 13.41
C PRO A 330 4.14 -4.52 13.78
N LYS A 331 3.07 -4.53 12.97
CA LYS A 331 1.86 -5.34 13.18
C LYS A 331 1.07 -5.55 11.89
N ASP A 332 0.12 -6.47 11.92
CA ASP A 332 -0.75 -6.79 10.79
C ASP A 332 -2.01 -5.89 10.73
N ILE A 333 -2.83 -6.13 9.71
CA ILE A 333 -4.07 -5.38 9.48
C ILE A 333 -5.09 -5.61 10.61
N PRO A 334 -5.43 -6.85 11.02
CA PRO A 334 -6.34 -7.09 12.15
C PRO A 334 -5.94 -6.38 13.44
N GLU A 335 -4.67 -6.42 13.82
CA GLU A 335 -4.18 -5.73 15.00
C GLU A 335 -4.27 -4.20 14.82
N SER A 336 -3.94 -3.68 13.63
CA SER A 336 -4.05 -2.25 13.33
C SER A 336 -5.50 -1.74 13.42
N VAL A 337 -6.47 -2.51 12.90
CA VAL A 337 -7.90 -2.17 12.97
C VAL A 337 -8.40 -2.24 14.42
N THR A 338 -7.92 -3.22 15.19
CA THR A 338 -8.24 -3.34 16.62
C THR A 338 -7.72 -2.13 17.40
N GLN A 339 -6.47 -1.70 17.15
CA GLN A 339 -5.90 -0.50 17.76
C GLN A 339 -6.62 0.78 17.33
N ALA A 340 -7.02 0.91 16.07
CA ALA A 340 -7.79 2.07 15.59
C ALA A 340 -9.12 2.20 16.35
N SER A 341 -9.83 1.07 16.55
CA SER A 341 -11.08 1.03 17.32
C SER A 341 -10.86 1.44 18.79
N ALA A 342 -9.79 0.92 19.41
CA ALA A 342 -9.42 1.26 20.79
C ALA A 342 -9.00 2.73 20.94
N ALA A 343 -8.21 3.28 20.00
CA ALA A 343 -7.82 4.69 19.99
C ALA A 343 -9.03 5.62 19.81
N ALA A 344 -9.98 5.25 18.95
CA ALA A 344 -11.26 5.97 18.84
C ALA A 344 -12.05 5.94 20.16
N GLY A 345 -12.04 4.82 20.88
CA GLY A 345 -12.64 4.70 22.21
C GLY A 345 -11.97 5.60 23.25
N LEU A 346 -10.63 5.67 23.26
CA LEU A 346 -9.87 6.56 24.15
C LEU A 346 -10.19 8.04 23.87
N ALA A 347 -10.18 8.44 22.60
CA ALA A 347 -10.54 9.79 22.17
C ALA A 347 -12.01 10.13 22.53
N ALA A 348 -12.94 9.20 22.28
CA ALA A 348 -14.35 9.39 22.64
C ALA A 348 -14.59 9.47 24.16
N GLY A 349 -13.74 8.80 24.96
CA GLY A 349 -13.74 8.90 26.41
C GLY A 349 -13.29 10.27 26.91
N LEU A 350 -12.21 10.81 26.31
CA LEU A 350 -11.72 12.16 26.58
C LEU A 350 -12.79 13.22 26.24
N LEU A 351 -13.46 13.05 25.09
CA LEU A 351 -14.45 13.98 24.55
C LEU A 351 -15.89 13.71 24.99
N LYS A 352 -16.09 13.00 26.10
CA LYS A 352 -17.42 12.60 26.57
C LYS A 352 -18.39 13.78 26.76
N LYS A 353 -17.89 14.95 27.13
CA LYS A 353 -18.71 16.16 27.40
C LYS A 353 -19.27 16.77 26.11
N GLN A 354 -18.59 16.58 24.98
CA GLN A 354 -18.93 17.13 23.67
C GLN A 354 -19.77 16.18 22.81
N ARG A 355 -20.02 14.95 23.29
CA ARG A 355 -20.77 13.93 22.55
C ARG A 355 -22.14 14.46 22.14
N GLY A 356 -22.41 14.45 20.84
CA GLY A 356 -23.68 14.89 20.25
C GLY A 356 -23.81 16.40 20.00
N GLN A 357 -22.82 17.22 20.38
CA GLN A 357 -22.90 18.69 20.29
C GLN A 357 -22.36 19.27 18.97
N GLY A 358 -21.80 18.44 18.09
CA GLY A 358 -21.20 18.86 16.80
C GLY A 358 -21.69 18.03 15.61
N ILE A 359 -22.90 17.48 15.68
CA ILE A 359 -23.48 16.69 14.58
C ILE A 359 -23.89 17.65 13.46
N VAL A 360 -23.24 17.53 12.30
CA VAL A 360 -23.69 18.18 11.08
C VAL A 360 -24.75 17.30 10.44
N HIS A 361 -26.00 17.77 10.45
CA HIS A 361 -27.07 17.12 9.70
C HIS A 361 -26.85 17.40 8.21
N LYS A 362 -26.64 16.35 7.42
CA LYS A 362 -26.59 16.47 5.97
C LYS A 362 -28.02 16.60 5.45
N ASP A 363 -28.30 17.69 4.76
CA ASP A 363 -29.52 17.82 3.97
C ASP A 363 -29.33 17.04 2.68
N TYR A 364 -30.04 15.92 2.56
CA TYR A 364 -30.09 15.17 1.31
C TYR A 364 -31.12 15.83 0.39
N PRO A 365 -30.88 15.84 -0.94
CA PRO A 365 -31.89 16.30 -1.88
C PRO A 365 -33.19 15.50 -1.68
N GLN A 366 -34.34 16.15 -1.87
CA GLN A 366 -35.62 15.46 -1.82
C GLN A 366 -35.61 14.29 -2.79
N GLU A 367 -36.02 13.12 -2.29
CA GLU A 367 -36.24 11.93 -3.09
C GLU A 367 -37.21 12.27 -4.22
N LYS A 368 -36.79 12.06 -5.47
CA LYS A 368 -37.67 12.28 -6.64
C LYS A 368 -38.66 11.12 -6.68
N SER A 369 -39.93 11.40 -7.00
CA SER A 369 -40.92 10.34 -7.23
C SER A 369 -40.60 9.59 -8.54
N ASP A 370 -40.41 8.28 -8.45
CA ASP A 370 -40.17 7.34 -9.56
C ASP A 370 -41.33 7.34 -10.58
N THR A 371 -41.39 8.34 -11.44
CA THR A 371 -42.37 8.42 -12.55
C THR A 371 -41.74 8.14 -13.91
N ASP A 372 -40.42 8.11 -13.99
CA ASP A 372 -39.67 7.73 -15.19
C ASP A 372 -39.36 6.23 -15.17
N GLU A 373 -39.39 5.56 -16.32
CA GLU A 373 -38.92 4.18 -16.43
C GLU A 373 -37.43 4.09 -16.04
N PRO A 374 -37.04 3.15 -15.16
CA PRO A 374 -35.67 3.05 -14.68
C PRO A 374 -34.72 2.66 -15.82
N ARG A 375 -33.64 3.43 -15.95
CA ARG A 375 -32.54 3.14 -16.87
C ARG A 375 -31.44 2.41 -16.11
N ILE A 376 -31.32 1.12 -16.36
CA ILE A 376 -30.42 0.21 -15.66
C ILE A 376 -29.13 0.06 -16.47
N GLY A 377 -28.00 0.30 -15.81
CA GLY A 377 -26.67 -0.06 -16.31
C GLY A 377 -26.16 -1.29 -15.56
N VAL A 378 -25.71 -2.32 -16.29
CA VAL A 378 -25.16 -3.55 -15.72
C VAL A 378 -23.65 -3.60 -15.98
N PHE A 379 -22.87 -3.79 -14.92
CA PHE A 379 -21.41 -3.89 -14.99
C PHE A 379 -20.98 -5.23 -14.40
N VAL A 380 -20.51 -6.15 -15.24
CA VAL A 380 -20.11 -7.50 -14.81
C VAL A 380 -18.60 -7.52 -14.57
N CYS A 381 -18.16 -7.60 -13.31
CA CYS A 381 -16.72 -7.62 -13.01
C CYS A 381 -16.06 -8.92 -13.50
N HIS A 382 -15.11 -8.77 -14.42
CA HIS A 382 -14.23 -9.82 -14.93
C HIS A 382 -12.91 -9.90 -14.13
N CYS A 383 -12.99 -9.93 -12.80
CA CYS A 383 -11.81 -9.73 -11.96
C CYS A 383 -11.06 -11.05 -11.68
N GLY A 384 -10.06 -11.34 -12.50
CA GLY A 384 -9.08 -12.41 -12.29
C GLY A 384 -9.68 -13.83 -12.28
N ILE A 385 -8.86 -14.80 -11.88
CA ILE A 385 -9.28 -16.22 -11.80
C ILE A 385 -10.40 -16.45 -10.78
N ASN A 386 -10.57 -15.57 -9.79
CA ASN A 386 -11.58 -15.75 -8.73
C ASN A 386 -13.03 -15.78 -9.26
N ILE A 387 -13.33 -15.02 -10.32
CA ILE A 387 -14.67 -14.97 -10.93
C ILE A 387 -14.68 -15.73 -12.25
N SER A 388 -13.71 -15.45 -13.14
CA SER A 388 -13.68 -16.01 -14.49
C SER A 388 -13.43 -17.53 -14.55
N SER A 389 -12.85 -18.14 -13.50
CA SER A 389 -12.68 -19.61 -13.45
C SER A 389 -13.97 -20.36 -13.10
N VAL A 390 -14.98 -19.66 -12.57
CA VAL A 390 -16.24 -20.26 -12.08
C VAL A 390 -17.43 -19.81 -12.91
N VAL A 391 -17.43 -18.55 -13.38
CA VAL A 391 -18.55 -17.92 -14.09
C VAL A 391 -18.11 -17.50 -15.48
N ASP A 392 -18.90 -17.89 -16.49
CA ASP A 392 -18.77 -17.37 -17.86
C ASP A 392 -19.31 -15.93 -17.89
N VAL A 393 -18.40 -14.97 -17.71
CA VAL A 393 -18.72 -13.54 -17.58
C VAL A 393 -19.38 -12.99 -18.84
N HIS A 394 -18.91 -13.38 -20.03
CA HIS A 394 -19.52 -12.98 -21.30
C HIS A 394 -20.95 -13.52 -21.41
N LYS A 395 -21.20 -14.75 -20.99
CA LYS A 395 -22.56 -15.30 -21.01
C LYS A 395 -23.48 -14.55 -20.06
N VAL A 396 -23.00 -14.16 -18.87
CA VAL A 396 -23.77 -13.34 -17.92
C VAL A 396 -24.08 -11.97 -18.52
N GLU A 397 -23.07 -11.29 -19.07
CA GLU A 397 -23.24 -9.99 -19.73
C GLU A 397 -24.27 -10.06 -20.87
N ASN A 398 -24.14 -11.02 -21.79
CA ASN A 398 -25.09 -11.18 -22.89
C ASN A 398 -26.50 -11.52 -22.41
N SER A 399 -26.65 -12.20 -21.26
CA SER A 399 -27.97 -12.56 -20.74
C SER A 399 -28.77 -11.37 -20.22
N VAL A 400 -28.12 -10.25 -19.89
CA VAL A 400 -28.80 -9.06 -19.34
C VAL A 400 -29.27 -8.06 -20.40
N GLU A 401 -28.82 -8.20 -21.65
CA GLU A 401 -29.13 -7.27 -22.76
C GLU A 401 -30.64 -7.05 -22.94
N ASN A 402 -31.44 -8.10 -22.79
CA ASN A 402 -32.88 -8.07 -23.03
C ASN A 402 -33.72 -7.96 -21.74
N MET A 403 -33.09 -7.67 -20.60
CA MET A 403 -33.81 -7.47 -19.35
C MET A 403 -34.50 -6.10 -19.35
N GLU A 404 -35.71 -6.05 -18.78
CA GLU A 404 -36.50 -4.83 -18.70
C GLU A 404 -35.72 -3.69 -18.01
N GLY A 405 -35.68 -2.53 -18.65
CA GLY A 405 -34.98 -1.34 -18.15
C GLY A 405 -33.46 -1.31 -18.39
N VAL A 406 -32.83 -2.40 -18.86
CA VAL A 406 -31.38 -2.39 -19.16
C VAL A 406 -31.09 -1.60 -20.42
N VAL A 407 -30.34 -0.50 -20.26
CA VAL A 407 -29.95 0.40 -21.37
C VAL A 407 -28.44 0.37 -21.66
N TYR A 408 -27.67 -0.28 -20.80
CA TYR A 408 -26.22 -0.43 -20.94
C TYR A 408 -25.75 -1.69 -20.22
N HIS A 409 -24.89 -2.48 -20.86
CA HIS A 409 -24.19 -3.59 -20.23
C HIS A 409 -22.75 -3.66 -20.74
N THR A 410 -21.82 -4.03 -19.85
CA THR A 410 -20.42 -4.26 -20.20
C THR A 410 -19.76 -5.16 -19.15
N ASP A 411 -18.73 -5.90 -19.56
CA ASP A 411 -17.83 -6.65 -18.68
C ASP A 411 -16.50 -5.92 -18.40
N SER A 412 -16.31 -4.75 -19.00
CA SER A 412 -15.12 -3.91 -18.92
C SER A 412 -15.49 -2.44 -18.70
N LEU A 413 -14.77 -1.77 -17.80
CA LEU A 413 -14.92 -0.33 -17.49
C LEU A 413 -14.01 0.52 -18.38
#